data_AF-A0A5S4VJ57-F1
#
_entry.id   AF-A0A5S4VJ57-F1
#
_cell.length_a   1.000
_cell.length_b   1.000
_cell.length_c   1.000
_cell.angle_alpha   90.00
_cell.angle_beta   90.00
_cell.angle_gamma   90.00
#
_symmetry.space_group_name_H-M   'P 1'
#
loop_
_entity.id
_entity.type
_entity.pdbx_description
1 polymer ?
#
loop_
_entity_poly.entity_id
_entity_poly.type
_entity_poly.pdbx_seq_one_letter_code
_entity_poly.pdbx_strand_id
1 'polypeptide(L)'
;MSQNETDPDTLADSGADSGSGPEHDLAVAVSHLPDPHSVEFTMKIRGGAYDRLEVDNFMRDLATAIAEVKAAAASTRQELAELRAQKTTQSASGPDSDDEITAGAVGLLTQAQLIADKAVADAEQYARDLVLTARSQYREILERAESTASQAATATIPAEHVPPVPEIEYVRTYAQVAQIQLRSVLEALTEQVDRLGSLPQPSADAGAAPADADAATDEDEGPTGEPDWAPSASGSTAAESH
;
A
#
# COMPACT_ATOMS: atom_id res chain seq x y z
N MET A 1 36.10 56.34 2.22
CA MET A 1 36.78 55.03 2.36
C MET A 1 35.73 54.07 2.86
N SER A 2 35.06 53.38 1.94
CA SER A 2 34.01 52.40 2.24
C SER A 2 34.47 51.07 1.67
N GLN A 3 34.83 50.14 2.55
CA GLN A 3 35.00 48.73 2.24
C GLN A 3 34.35 47.98 3.39
N ASN A 4 33.15 47.46 3.11
CA ASN A 4 32.46 46.48 3.93
C ASN A 4 32.57 45.18 3.12
N GLU A 5 33.61 44.41 3.42
CA GLU A 5 33.79 43.05 2.88
C GLU A 5 32.74 42.14 3.53
N THR A 6 31.90 41.57 2.68
CA THR A 6 30.95 40.52 3.04
C THR A 6 31.62 39.20 2.70
N ASP A 7 32.07 38.46 3.71
CA ASP A 7 32.46 37.04 3.59
C ASP A 7 31.23 36.18 3.30
N PRO A 8 31.22 35.34 2.25
CA PRO A 8 30.25 34.27 2.07
C PRO A 8 30.95 32.92 2.25
N ASP A 9 31.39 32.60 3.46
CA ASP A 9 31.95 31.28 3.75
C ASP A 9 31.53 30.80 5.15
N THR A 10 30.23 30.64 5.34
CA THR A 10 29.67 29.91 6.48
C THR A 10 28.28 29.45 6.09
N LEU A 11 28.14 28.24 5.53
CA LEU A 11 26.91 27.42 5.54
C LEU A 11 27.17 26.13 4.75
N ALA A 12 27.97 25.23 5.33
CA ALA A 12 28.06 23.85 4.86
C ALA A 12 28.49 22.92 6.00
N ASP A 13 27.72 22.86 7.10
CA ASP A 13 27.79 21.69 7.99
C ASP A 13 26.56 21.62 8.90
N SER A 14 25.55 20.84 8.50
CA SER A 14 24.59 20.15 9.38
C SER A 14 23.54 19.45 8.53
N GLY A 15 23.99 18.42 7.81
CA GLY A 15 23.12 17.57 7.00
C GLY A 15 23.50 16.09 7.13
N ALA A 16 24.01 15.68 8.28
CA ALA A 16 24.16 14.26 8.61
C ALA A 16 22.85 13.76 9.23
N ASP A 17 21.75 13.85 8.48
CA ASP A 17 20.56 13.04 8.74
C ASP A 17 20.91 11.61 8.33
N SER A 18 21.55 10.92 9.28
CA SER A 18 21.83 9.50 9.18
C SER A 18 20.49 8.79 9.25
N GLY A 19 19.85 8.60 8.10
CA GLY A 19 18.68 7.77 7.94
C GLY A 19 18.98 6.34 8.41
N SER A 20 18.79 6.09 9.69
CA SER A 20 18.66 4.75 10.26
C SER A 20 17.31 4.22 9.79
N GLY A 21 17.26 3.72 8.56
CA GLY A 21 16.08 3.04 8.05
C GLY A 21 15.66 1.86 8.94
N PRO A 22 14.43 1.35 8.79
CA PRO A 22 13.92 0.24 9.60
C PRO A 22 14.82 -0.99 9.60
N GLU A 23 15.64 -1.17 8.55
CA GLU A 23 16.63 -2.24 8.45
C GLU A 23 17.79 -2.10 9.45
N HIS A 24 18.20 -0.87 9.78
CA HIS A 24 19.20 -0.62 10.82
C HIS A 24 18.64 -0.95 12.20
N ASP A 25 17.39 -0.55 12.46
CA ASP A 25 16.70 -0.85 13.70
C ASP A 25 16.48 -2.36 13.89
N LEU A 26 16.13 -3.08 12.82
CA LEU A 26 16.05 -4.54 12.82
C LEU A 26 17.41 -5.18 13.06
N ALA A 27 18.47 -4.67 12.44
CA ALA A 27 19.83 -5.15 12.63
C ALA A 27 20.33 -4.97 14.07
N VAL A 28 19.96 -3.86 14.71
CA VAL A 28 20.23 -3.57 16.13
C VAL A 28 19.37 -4.47 17.03
N ALA A 29 18.10 -4.65 16.72
CA ALA A 29 17.22 -5.56 17.46
C ALA A 29 17.73 -7.01 17.42
N VAL A 30 18.20 -7.48 16.25
CA VAL A 30 18.76 -8.82 16.09
C VAL A 30 20.09 -8.99 16.83
N SER A 31 20.92 -7.94 16.93
CA SER A 31 22.19 -8.02 17.69
C SER A 31 21.94 -8.12 19.20
N HIS A 32 20.84 -7.53 19.70
CA HIS A 32 20.44 -7.60 21.10
C HIS A 32 19.67 -8.87 21.50
N LEU A 33 19.39 -9.78 20.56
CA LEU A 33 18.62 -10.99 20.86
C LEU A 33 19.41 -11.90 21.84
N PRO A 34 18.84 -12.23 23.02
CA PRO A 34 19.50 -13.04 24.03
C PRO A 34 19.75 -14.46 23.54
N ASP A 35 20.73 -15.13 24.13
CA ASP A 35 21.02 -16.53 23.83
C ASP A 35 19.88 -17.44 24.34
N PRO A 36 19.14 -18.12 23.45
CA PRO A 36 18.06 -19.01 23.85
C PRO A 36 18.53 -20.19 24.73
N HIS A 37 19.83 -20.52 24.74
CA HIS A 37 20.36 -21.55 25.65
C HIS A 37 20.27 -21.19 27.14
N SER A 38 19.99 -19.92 27.47
CA SER A 38 19.89 -19.44 28.85
C SER A 38 18.49 -19.58 29.48
N VAL A 39 17.49 -20.03 28.72
CA VAL A 39 16.09 -20.05 29.17
C VAL A 39 15.75 -21.43 29.76
N GLU A 40 15.53 -21.49 31.08
CA GLU A 40 15.08 -22.72 31.77
C GLU A 40 13.56 -22.70 32.02
N PHE A 41 12.84 -23.75 31.59
CA PHE A 41 11.40 -23.88 31.81
C PHE A 41 11.05 -24.70 33.06
N THR A 42 10.37 -24.06 34.03
CA THR A 42 9.87 -24.74 35.24
C THR A 42 8.54 -25.46 34.94
N MET A 43 8.51 -26.78 35.16
CA MET A 43 7.36 -27.63 34.82
C MET A 43 6.34 -27.63 35.97
N LYS A 44 5.17 -27.01 35.77
CA LYS A 44 4.01 -27.21 36.66
C LYS A 44 3.11 -28.28 36.04
N ILE A 45 3.07 -29.45 36.66
CA ILE A 45 2.23 -30.58 36.26
C ILE A 45 0.76 -30.23 36.55
N ARG A 46 0.10 -29.56 35.61
CA ARG A 46 -1.36 -29.47 35.59
C ARG A 46 -1.84 -29.29 34.15
N GLY A 47 -2.25 -30.40 33.51
CA GLY A 47 -3.18 -30.38 32.38
C GLY A 47 -2.61 -30.22 30.96
N GLY A 48 -1.47 -30.84 30.64
CA GLY A 48 -0.92 -30.87 29.27
C GLY A 48 0.46 -30.20 29.21
N ALA A 49 1.46 -30.82 29.81
CA ALA A 49 2.82 -30.28 29.84
C ALA A 49 3.54 -30.54 28.51
N TYR A 50 4.29 -29.56 28.03
CA TYR A 50 5.22 -29.70 26.91
C TYR A 50 6.28 -30.76 27.22
N ASP A 51 6.66 -31.57 26.22
CA ASP A 51 7.78 -32.50 26.35
C ASP A 51 9.09 -31.72 26.44
N ARG A 52 9.85 -31.92 27.51
CA ARG A 52 11.13 -31.23 27.73
C ARG A 52 12.15 -31.55 26.65
N LEU A 53 12.18 -32.80 26.17
CA LEU A 53 13.11 -33.18 25.11
C LEU A 53 12.77 -32.47 23.79
N GLU A 54 11.49 -32.31 23.50
CA GLU A 54 11.01 -31.59 22.31
C GLU A 54 11.35 -30.09 22.42
N VAL A 55 11.11 -29.47 23.57
CA VAL A 55 11.44 -28.06 23.81
C VAL A 55 12.96 -27.83 23.77
N ASP A 56 13.77 -28.71 24.38
CA ASP A 56 15.23 -28.58 24.36
C ASP A 56 15.81 -28.72 22.95
N ASN A 57 15.23 -29.60 22.12
CA ASN A 57 15.61 -29.72 20.72
C ASN A 57 15.18 -28.49 19.92
N PHE A 58 13.94 -28.01 20.08
CA PHE A 58 13.46 -26.80 19.43
C PHE A 58 14.30 -25.57 19.80
N MET A 59 14.68 -25.41 21.08
CA MET A 59 15.51 -24.30 21.53
C MET A 59 16.94 -24.37 20.95
N ARG A 60 17.49 -25.58 20.76
CA ARG A 60 18.79 -25.78 20.09
C ARG A 60 18.71 -25.42 18.61
N ASP A 61 17.65 -25.82 17.94
CA ASP A 61 17.41 -25.50 16.53
C ASP A 61 17.20 -23.98 16.36
N LEU A 62 16.44 -23.36 17.26
CA LEU A 62 16.24 -21.91 17.31
C LEU A 62 17.56 -21.16 17.55
N ALA A 63 18.41 -21.64 18.45
CA ALA A 63 19.73 -21.05 18.70
C ALA A 63 20.60 -21.07 17.44
N THR A 64 20.59 -22.21 16.74
CA THR A 64 21.32 -22.40 15.49
C THR A 64 20.81 -21.44 14.42
N ALA A 65 19.49 -21.35 14.24
CA ALA A 65 18.87 -20.42 13.30
C ALA A 65 19.19 -18.95 13.61
N ILE A 66 19.16 -18.55 14.89
CA ILE A 66 19.52 -17.18 15.31
C ILE A 66 21.00 -16.90 15.00
N ALA A 67 21.90 -17.86 15.25
CA ALA A 67 23.31 -17.71 14.96
C ALA A 67 23.59 -17.55 13.45
N GLU A 68 22.91 -18.34 12.62
CA GLU A 68 22.99 -18.23 11.15
C GLU A 68 22.49 -16.87 10.65
N VAL A 69 21.34 -16.40 11.14
CA VAL A 69 20.80 -15.08 10.79
C VAL A 69 21.74 -13.96 11.22
N LYS A 70 22.33 -14.05 12.42
CA LYS A 70 23.33 -13.07 12.90
C LYS A 70 24.57 -13.05 12.00
N ALA A 71 25.07 -14.21 11.59
CA ALA A 71 26.22 -14.33 10.69
C ALA A 71 25.92 -13.76 9.29
N ALA A 72 24.75 -14.10 8.73
CA ALA A 72 24.30 -13.55 7.45
C ALA A 72 24.16 -12.02 7.51
N ALA A 73 23.53 -11.48 8.56
CA ALA A 73 23.39 -10.04 8.73
C ALA A 73 24.75 -9.33 8.89
N ALA A 74 25.72 -9.94 9.57
CA ALA A 74 27.08 -9.40 9.65
C ALA A 74 27.77 -9.37 8.27
N SER A 75 27.66 -10.45 7.51
CA SER A 75 28.19 -10.53 6.14
C SER A 75 27.59 -9.46 5.23
N THR A 76 26.26 -9.30 5.22
CA THR A 76 25.59 -8.28 4.41
C THR A 76 25.99 -6.87 4.82
N ARG A 77 26.16 -6.59 6.12
CA ARG A 77 26.66 -5.29 6.58
C ARG A 77 28.08 -5.00 6.10
N GLN A 78 28.96 -6.00 6.12
CA GLN A 78 30.33 -5.87 5.63
C GLN A 78 30.34 -5.56 4.12
N GLU A 79 29.54 -6.28 3.33
CA GLU A 79 29.40 -6.04 1.89
C GLU A 79 28.85 -4.63 1.61
N LEU A 80 27.82 -4.18 2.34
CA LEU A 80 27.32 -2.82 2.21
C LEU A 80 28.35 -1.76 2.59
N ALA A 81 29.20 -2.01 3.59
CA ALA A 81 30.27 -1.10 3.95
C ALA A 81 31.34 -1.02 2.84
N GLU A 82 31.69 -2.16 2.23
CA GLU A 82 32.63 -2.25 1.11
C GLU A 82 32.09 -1.54 -0.13
N LEU A 83 30.84 -1.80 -0.52
CA LEU A 83 30.19 -1.14 -1.66
C LEU A 83 30.08 0.37 -1.46
N ARG A 84 29.80 0.83 -0.24
CA ARG A 84 29.79 2.27 0.08
C ARG A 84 31.18 2.89 -0.05
N ALA A 85 32.22 2.23 0.47
CA ALA A 85 33.59 2.69 0.33
C ALA A 85 34.04 2.74 -1.14
N GLN A 86 33.66 1.75 -1.95
CA GLN A 86 33.92 1.71 -3.38
C GLN A 86 33.21 2.87 -4.09
N LYS A 87 31.93 3.10 -3.80
CA LYS A 87 31.15 4.20 -4.38
C LYS A 87 31.76 5.56 -4.01
N THR A 88 32.16 5.77 -2.76
CA THR A 88 32.84 7.01 -2.35
C THR A 88 34.16 7.21 -3.08
N THR A 89 34.93 6.14 -3.29
CA THR A 89 36.20 6.19 -4.04
C THR A 89 35.96 6.50 -5.52
N GLN A 90 34.92 5.93 -6.11
CA GLN A 90 34.53 6.16 -7.51
C GLN A 90 33.99 7.57 -7.72
N SER A 91 33.18 8.09 -6.78
CA SER A 91 32.70 9.48 -6.81
C SER A 91 33.80 10.52 -6.55
N ALA A 92 34.90 10.14 -5.87
CA ALA A 92 36.06 11.01 -5.67
C ALA A 92 37.00 11.10 -6.88
N SER A 93 36.87 10.17 -7.84
CA SER A 93 37.52 10.27 -9.15
C SER A 93 36.65 11.16 -10.06
N GLY A 94 36.98 12.45 -10.08
CA GLY A 94 36.20 13.53 -10.72
C GLY A 94 36.16 13.54 -12.26
N PRO A 95 36.15 14.73 -12.89
CA PRO A 95 35.26 15.20 -13.96
C PRO A 95 35.24 14.47 -15.31
N ASP A 96 36.12 13.49 -15.57
CA ASP A 96 35.93 12.55 -16.69
C ASP A 96 34.66 11.69 -16.49
N SER A 97 34.22 11.57 -15.23
CA SER A 97 32.97 10.90 -14.84
C SER A 97 31.71 11.62 -15.32
N ASP A 98 31.70 12.94 -15.54
CA ASP A 98 30.45 13.64 -15.90
C ASP A 98 30.01 13.36 -17.34
N ASP A 99 30.95 13.22 -18.27
CA ASP A 99 30.68 12.78 -19.64
C ASP A 99 30.30 11.29 -19.67
N GLU A 100 30.91 10.45 -18.83
CA GLU A 100 30.54 9.04 -18.67
C GLU A 100 29.16 8.87 -18.00
N ILE A 101 28.82 9.70 -17.02
CA ILE A 101 27.51 9.74 -16.36
C ILE A 101 26.45 10.25 -17.35
N THR A 102 26.78 11.24 -18.18
CA THR A 102 25.87 11.73 -19.22
C THR A 102 25.65 10.67 -20.30
N ALA A 103 26.70 9.98 -20.77
CA ALA A 103 26.59 8.86 -21.69
C ALA A 103 25.79 7.69 -21.07
N GLY A 104 26.03 7.39 -19.79
CA GLY A 104 25.29 6.39 -19.02
C GLY A 104 23.82 6.75 -18.83
N ALA A 105 23.50 8.02 -18.56
CA ALA A 105 22.15 8.53 -18.43
C ALA A 105 21.38 8.46 -19.75
N VAL A 106 22.03 8.74 -20.88
CA VAL A 106 21.44 8.54 -22.21
C VAL A 106 21.16 7.06 -22.47
N GLY A 107 22.07 6.17 -22.07
CA GLY A 107 21.85 4.72 -22.12
C GLY A 107 20.65 4.26 -21.27
N LEU A 108 20.55 4.76 -20.04
CA LEU A 108 19.42 4.49 -19.15
C LEU A 108 18.11 5.07 -19.66
N LEU A 109 18.12 6.28 -20.25
CA LEU A 109 16.94 6.87 -20.86
C LEU A 109 16.46 6.05 -22.05
N THR A 110 17.40 5.59 -22.90
CA THR A 110 17.09 4.71 -24.03
C THR A 110 16.52 3.38 -23.54
N GLN A 111 17.07 2.81 -22.47
CA GLN A 111 16.55 1.60 -21.84
C GLN A 111 15.16 1.82 -21.24
N ALA A 112 14.94 2.94 -20.54
CA ALA A 112 13.65 3.29 -19.96
C ALA A 112 12.58 3.50 -21.04
N GLN A 113 12.94 4.13 -22.17
CA GLN A 113 12.08 4.27 -23.34
C GLN A 113 11.70 2.90 -23.91
N LEU A 114 12.68 2.01 -24.12
CA LEU A 114 12.39 0.64 -24.59
C LEU A 114 11.49 -0.14 -23.64
N ILE A 115 11.67 0.01 -22.33
CA ILE A 115 10.82 -0.62 -21.32
C ILE A 115 9.41 -0.02 -21.35
N ALA A 116 9.30 1.31 -21.50
CA ALA A 116 8.01 1.99 -21.60
C ALA A 116 7.25 1.55 -22.86
N ASP A 117 7.91 1.49 -24.02
CA ASP A 117 7.32 1.03 -25.27
C ASP A 117 6.84 -0.42 -25.15
N LYS A 118 7.66 -1.28 -24.52
CA LYS A 118 7.27 -2.66 -24.24
C LYS A 118 6.05 -2.73 -23.31
N ALA A 119 6.03 -1.94 -22.23
CA ALA A 119 4.92 -1.92 -21.28
C ALA A 119 3.63 -1.42 -21.93
N VAL A 120 3.70 -0.44 -22.84
CA VAL A 120 2.56 0.01 -23.64
C VAL A 120 2.06 -1.12 -24.53
N ALA A 121 2.95 -1.81 -25.25
CA ALA A 121 2.56 -2.94 -26.10
C ALA A 121 1.91 -4.09 -25.30
N ASP A 122 2.45 -4.40 -24.13
CA ASP A 122 1.91 -5.41 -23.21
C ASP A 122 0.53 -4.97 -22.66
N ALA A 123 0.37 -3.70 -22.28
CA ALA A 123 -0.89 -3.14 -21.81
C ALA A 123 -1.96 -3.12 -22.90
N GLU A 124 -1.62 -2.79 -24.14
CA GLU A 124 -2.53 -2.86 -25.28
C GLU A 124 -2.99 -4.29 -25.55
N GLN A 125 -2.08 -5.26 -25.48
CA GLN A 125 -2.41 -6.67 -25.65
C GLN A 125 -3.36 -7.13 -24.54
N TYR A 126 -3.06 -6.79 -23.29
CA TYR A 126 -3.93 -7.09 -22.16
C TYR A 126 -5.32 -6.46 -22.30
N ALA A 127 -5.40 -5.21 -22.76
CA ALA A 127 -6.68 -4.55 -23.00
C ALA A 127 -7.50 -5.27 -24.09
N ARG A 128 -6.86 -5.74 -25.17
CA ARG A 128 -7.53 -6.54 -26.20
C ARG A 128 -8.07 -7.85 -25.63
N ASP A 129 -7.26 -8.56 -24.85
CA ASP A 129 -7.63 -9.84 -24.25
C ASP A 129 -8.76 -9.68 -23.22
N LEU A 130 -8.72 -8.60 -22.42
CA LEU A 130 -9.78 -8.26 -21.48
C LEU A 130 -11.11 -7.99 -22.18
N VAL A 131 -11.10 -7.25 -23.29
CA VAL A 131 -12.32 -6.97 -24.08
C VAL A 131 -12.89 -8.25 -24.70
N LEU A 132 -12.03 -9.14 -25.21
CA LEU A 132 -12.47 -10.43 -25.73
C LEU A 132 -13.09 -11.30 -24.63
N THR A 133 -12.48 -11.31 -23.44
CA THR A 133 -12.98 -12.03 -22.26
C THR A 133 -14.31 -11.46 -21.77
N ALA A 134 -14.45 -10.13 -21.68
CA ALA A 134 -15.71 -9.49 -21.30
C ALA A 134 -16.83 -9.81 -22.29
N ARG A 135 -16.52 -9.84 -23.59
CA ARG A 135 -17.49 -10.22 -24.64
C ARG A 135 -17.90 -11.68 -24.58
N SER A 136 -16.99 -12.61 -24.25
CA SER A 136 -17.34 -14.02 -24.08
C SER A 136 -18.23 -14.21 -22.85
N GLN A 137 -17.86 -13.60 -21.72
CA GLN A 137 -18.65 -13.62 -20.49
C GLN A 137 -20.06 -13.03 -20.70
N TYR A 138 -20.17 -11.91 -21.42
CA TYR A 138 -21.47 -11.31 -21.74
C TYR A 138 -22.37 -12.26 -22.53
N ARG A 139 -21.80 -12.95 -23.54
CA ARG A 139 -22.55 -13.95 -24.32
C ARG A 139 -22.99 -15.14 -23.45
N GLU A 140 -22.12 -15.63 -22.58
CA GLU A 140 -22.41 -16.74 -21.69
C GLU A 140 -23.49 -16.39 -20.65
N ILE A 141 -23.47 -15.17 -20.11
CA ILE A 141 -24.50 -14.68 -19.20
C ILE A 141 -25.85 -14.61 -19.91
N LEU A 142 -25.88 -14.10 -21.15
CA LEU A 142 -27.12 -14.07 -21.96
C LEU A 142 -27.65 -15.47 -22.25
N GLU A 143 -26.80 -16.40 -22.68
CA GLU A 143 -27.20 -17.78 -22.97
C GLU A 143 -27.74 -18.48 -21.70
N ARG A 144 -27.09 -18.28 -20.55
CA ARG A 144 -27.56 -18.80 -19.26
C ARG A 144 -28.90 -18.20 -18.86
N ALA A 145 -29.09 -16.89 -19.05
CA ALA A 145 -30.34 -16.21 -18.73
C ALA A 145 -31.48 -16.71 -19.63
N GLU A 146 -31.24 -16.88 -20.92
CA GLU A 146 -32.20 -17.44 -21.88
C GLU A 146 -32.57 -18.89 -21.54
N SER A 147 -31.59 -19.73 -21.19
CA SER A 147 -31.82 -21.12 -20.75
C SER A 147 -32.64 -21.17 -19.47
N THR A 148 -32.33 -20.33 -18.49
CA THR A 148 -33.07 -20.25 -17.21
C THR A 148 -34.51 -19.77 -17.44
N ALA A 149 -34.70 -18.75 -18.28
CA ALA A 149 -36.03 -18.25 -18.64
C ALA A 149 -36.85 -19.28 -19.42
N SER A 150 -36.24 -20.02 -20.35
CA SER A 150 -36.91 -21.09 -21.12
C SER A 150 -37.34 -22.24 -20.21
N GLN A 151 -36.51 -22.62 -19.24
CA GLN A 151 -36.85 -23.63 -18.23
C GLN A 151 -38.01 -23.16 -17.34
N ALA A 152 -38.01 -21.91 -16.89
CA ALA A 152 -39.10 -21.32 -16.11
C ALA A 152 -40.41 -21.25 -16.91
N ALA A 153 -40.36 -20.86 -18.18
CA ALA A 153 -41.54 -20.82 -19.06
C ALA A 153 -42.14 -22.22 -19.30
N THR A 154 -41.29 -23.23 -19.48
CA THR A 154 -41.73 -24.63 -19.65
C THR A 154 -42.36 -25.18 -18.37
N ALA A 155 -41.86 -24.77 -17.19
CA ALA A 155 -42.46 -25.12 -15.90
C ALA A 155 -43.81 -24.41 -15.63
N THR A 156 -44.17 -23.39 -16.42
CA THR A 156 -45.39 -22.56 -16.22
C THR A 156 -46.55 -22.92 -17.16
N ILE A 157 -46.45 -23.99 -17.97
CA ILE A 157 -47.59 -24.49 -18.75
C ILE A 157 -48.62 -25.12 -17.78
N PRO A 158 -49.89 -24.68 -17.76
CA PRO A 158 -50.81 -24.97 -16.66
C PRO A 158 -51.48 -26.35 -16.81
N ALA A 159 -51.33 -27.19 -15.79
CA ALA A 159 -52.31 -28.22 -15.52
C ALA A 159 -53.41 -27.60 -14.65
N GLU A 160 -54.63 -27.50 -15.19
CA GLU A 160 -55.82 -27.16 -14.43
C GLU A 160 -55.98 -28.11 -13.22
N HIS A 161 -55.86 -27.57 -12.00
CA HIS A 161 -56.56 -28.09 -10.82
C HIS A 161 -56.63 -27.00 -9.73
N VAL A 162 -57.86 -26.60 -9.39
CA VAL A 162 -58.22 -25.86 -8.17
C VAL A 162 -58.67 -26.94 -7.15
N PRO A 163 -58.34 -26.87 -5.84
CA PRO A 163 -58.10 -25.65 -5.06
C PRO A 163 -56.75 -25.57 -4.30
N PRO A 164 -56.09 -24.39 -4.24
CA PRO A 164 -54.90 -24.22 -3.42
C PRO A 164 -55.27 -23.58 -2.07
N VAL A 165 -55.41 -24.39 -1.02
CA VAL A 165 -55.44 -23.90 0.38
C VAL A 165 -54.16 -24.33 1.16
N PRO A 166 -52.97 -24.33 0.54
CA PRO A 166 -51.74 -24.06 1.31
C PRO A 166 -50.86 -22.94 0.74
N GLU A 167 -51.07 -22.50 -0.51
CA GLU A 167 -50.14 -21.60 -1.20
C GLU A 167 -50.09 -20.20 -0.59
N ILE A 168 -51.21 -19.70 -0.06
CA ILE A 168 -51.24 -18.39 0.61
C ILE A 168 -50.40 -18.41 1.89
N GLU A 169 -50.37 -19.51 2.63
CA GLU A 169 -49.51 -19.65 3.82
C GLU A 169 -48.04 -19.82 3.43
N TYR A 170 -47.73 -20.59 2.37
CA TYR A 170 -46.36 -20.69 1.86
C TYR A 170 -45.84 -19.34 1.37
N VAL A 171 -46.62 -18.59 0.58
CA VAL A 171 -46.24 -17.24 0.11
C VAL A 171 -46.14 -16.27 1.28
N ARG A 172 -47.04 -16.33 2.26
CA ARG A 172 -46.97 -15.48 3.46
C ARG A 172 -45.73 -15.80 4.30
N THR A 173 -45.41 -17.08 4.49
CA THR A 173 -44.24 -17.52 5.25
C THR A 173 -42.96 -17.17 4.51
N TYR A 174 -42.92 -17.37 3.19
CA TYR A 174 -41.76 -17.04 2.37
C TYR A 174 -41.53 -15.52 2.30
N ALA A 175 -42.59 -14.72 2.15
CA ALA A 175 -42.51 -13.27 2.22
C ALA A 175 -42.06 -12.80 3.61
N GLN A 176 -42.53 -13.45 4.69
CA GLN A 176 -42.11 -13.14 6.05
C GLN A 176 -40.64 -13.51 6.30
N VAL A 177 -40.15 -14.64 5.79
CA VAL A 177 -38.74 -15.04 5.85
C VAL A 177 -37.87 -14.09 5.03
N ALA A 178 -38.29 -13.73 3.80
CA ALA A 178 -37.58 -12.77 2.96
C ALA A 178 -37.51 -11.37 3.61
N GLN A 179 -38.57 -10.94 4.30
CA GLN A 179 -38.59 -9.67 5.05
C GLN A 179 -37.61 -9.69 6.23
N ILE A 180 -37.53 -10.80 6.96
CA ILE A 180 -36.56 -10.98 8.06
C ILE A 180 -35.13 -10.98 7.50
N GLN A 181 -34.90 -11.67 6.38
CA GLN A 181 -33.60 -11.73 5.72
C GLN A 181 -33.15 -10.35 5.21
N LEU A 182 -34.03 -9.59 4.56
CA LEU A 182 -33.74 -8.22 4.12
C LEU A 182 -33.44 -7.28 5.29
N ARG A 183 -34.18 -7.40 6.40
CA ARG A 183 -33.92 -6.61 7.61
C ARG A 183 -32.56 -6.92 8.21
N SER A 184 -32.19 -8.20 8.29
CA SER A 184 -30.88 -8.64 8.79
C SER A 184 -29.73 -8.19 7.88
N VAL A 185 -29.91 -8.24 6.56
CA VAL A 185 -28.91 -7.74 5.60
C VAL A 185 -28.76 -6.22 5.72
N LEU A 186 -29.85 -5.46 5.86
CA LEU A 186 -29.78 -4.01 6.06
C LEU A 186 -29.14 -3.64 7.41
N GLU A 187 -29.42 -4.38 8.47
CA GLU A 187 -28.79 -4.18 9.79
C GLU A 187 -27.29 -4.48 9.73
N ALA A 188 -26.88 -5.57 9.07
CA ALA A 188 -25.47 -5.90 8.84
C ALA A 188 -24.75 -4.86 7.97
N LEU A 189 -25.41 -4.33 6.93
CA LEU A 189 -24.85 -3.24 6.12
C LEU A 189 -24.76 -1.94 6.92
N THR A 190 -25.73 -1.65 7.78
CA THR A 190 -25.71 -0.46 8.65
C THR A 190 -24.60 -0.57 9.70
N GLU A 191 -24.40 -1.75 10.31
CA GLU A 191 -23.29 -2.02 11.22
C GLU A 191 -21.94 -1.97 10.51
N GLN A 192 -21.83 -2.48 9.27
CA GLN A 192 -20.62 -2.37 8.46
C GLN A 192 -20.31 -0.93 8.05
N VAL A 193 -21.33 -0.11 7.75
CA VAL A 193 -21.18 1.32 7.48
C VAL A 193 -20.79 2.08 8.75
N ASP A 194 -21.39 1.76 9.90
CA ASP A 194 -21.02 2.35 11.20
C ASP A 194 -19.59 1.96 11.59
N ARG A 195 -19.16 0.73 11.28
CA ARG A 195 -17.79 0.24 11.45
C ARG A 195 -16.79 0.88 10.48
N LEU A 196 -17.23 1.25 9.27
CA LEU A 196 -16.44 2.06 8.34
C LEU A 196 -16.39 3.54 8.76
N GLY A 197 -17.45 4.06 9.37
CA GLY A 197 -17.51 5.41 9.94
C GLY A 197 -16.72 5.53 11.26
N SER A 198 -16.56 4.43 11.98
CA SER A 198 -15.76 4.30 13.20
C SER A 198 -14.41 3.60 12.96
N LEU A 199 -13.90 3.66 11.73
CA LEU A 199 -12.46 3.51 11.49
C LEU A 199 -11.75 4.30 12.60
N PRO A 200 -10.87 3.67 13.40
CA PRO A 200 -10.14 4.41 14.41
C PRO A 200 -9.44 5.55 13.69
N GLN A 201 -9.80 6.80 14.04
CA GLN A 201 -8.96 7.92 13.69
C GLN A 201 -7.55 7.52 14.09
N PRO A 202 -6.56 7.62 13.18
CA PRO A 202 -5.17 7.39 13.56
C PRO A 202 -4.85 8.36 14.69
N SER A 203 -4.85 7.84 15.90
CA SER A 203 -4.35 8.42 17.15
C SER A 203 -4.15 9.94 17.14
N ALA A 204 -5.24 10.70 17.15
CA ALA A 204 -5.21 12.09 17.64
C ALA A 204 -5.30 12.15 19.18
N ASP A 205 -5.07 11.02 19.86
CA ASP A 205 -4.99 10.91 21.31
C ASP A 205 -3.81 10.01 21.71
N ALA A 206 -2.61 10.49 21.40
CA ALA A 206 -1.44 10.28 22.25
C ALA A 206 -0.89 11.66 22.60
N GLY A 207 -1.65 12.44 23.38
CA GLY A 207 -1.23 13.78 23.76
C GLY A 207 -2.19 14.66 24.55
N ALA A 208 -3.30 14.16 25.12
CA ALA A 208 -4.09 14.94 26.06
C ALA A 208 -3.50 14.86 27.48
N ALA A 209 -2.53 15.73 27.77
CA ALA A 209 -2.26 16.20 29.13
C ALA A 209 -3.01 17.53 29.37
N PRO A 210 -3.57 17.76 30.56
CA PRO A 210 -4.36 18.96 30.84
C PRO A 210 -3.48 20.14 31.27
N ALA A 211 -4.03 21.34 31.08
CA ALA A 211 -3.60 22.65 31.60
C ALA A 211 -2.38 23.29 30.91
N ASP A 212 -2.63 24.30 30.07
CA ASP A 212 -2.69 25.69 30.56
C ASP A 212 -3.39 26.58 29.54
N ALA A 213 -4.36 27.35 30.03
CA ALA A 213 -4.96 28.46 29.33
C ALA A 213 -4.09 29.69 29.62
N ASP A 214 -3.35 30.18 28.62
CA ASP A 214 -3.05 31.60 28.55
C ASP A 214 -2.79 32.06 27.12
N ALA A 215 -3.10 33.33 26.91
CA ALA A 215 -3.34 34.04 25.66
C ALA A 215 -2.28 33.93 24.55
N ALA A 216 -2.74 33.91 23.29
CA ALA A 216 -2.55 35.03 22.35
C ALA A 216 -3.12 34.68 20.97
N THR A 217 -4.16 35.41 20.57
CA THR A 217 -4.51 35.64 19.16
C THR A 217 -3.37 36.40 18.50
N ASP A 218 -2.79 35.86 17.45
CA ASP A 218 -2.18 36.68 16.41
C ASP A 218 -2.52 36.06 15.05
N GLU A 219 -3.12 36.91 14.24
CA GLU A 219 -3.40 36.71 12.83
C GLU A 219 -2.06 36.65 12.09
N ASP A 220 -1.77 35.56 11.39
CA ASP A 220 -0.81 35.63 10.29
C ASP A 220 -1.28 34.79 9.10
N GLU A 221 -1.44 35.51 8.02
CA GLU A 221 -2.13 35.19 6.78
C GLU A 221 -1.08 34.63 5.82
N GLY A 222 -0.95 33.30 5.82
CA GLY A 222 -0.04 32.59 4.91
C GLY A 222 -0.53 32.65 3.45
N PRO A 223 0.35 32.94 2.47
CA PRO A 223 -0.07 33.24 1.10
C PRO A 223 -0.55 32.00 0.35
N THR A 224 -1.86 31.94 0.10
CA THR A 224 -2.51 31.02 -0.83
C THR A 224 -2.15 31.40 -2.27
N GLY A 225 -0.98 30.99 -2.74
CA GLY A 225 -0.59 31.09 -4.15
C GLY A 225 -1.20 29.96 -4.96
N GLU A 226 -2.44 30.14 -5.43
CA GLU A 226 -3.00 29.30 -6.50
C GLU A 226 -2.31 29.67 -7.84
N PRO A 227 -1.72 28.70 -8.59
CA PRO A 227 -1.17 28.98 -9.91
C PRO A 227 -2.30 29.16 -10.94
N ASP A 228 -2.50 30.41 -11.32
CA ASP A 228 -3.48 30.89 -12.30
C ASP A 228 -3.03 30.55 -13.74
N TRP A 229 -3.45 29.39 -14.27
CA TRP A 229 -3.24 29.06 -15.68
C TRP A 229 -4.49 29.39 -16.49
N ALA A 230 -4.63 30.65 -16.89
CA ALA A 230 -5.57 31.03 -17.93
C ALA A 230 -4.92 30.84 -19.33
N PRO A 231 -5.59 30.20 -20.30
CA PRO A 231 -5.10 30.17 -21.67
C PRO A 231 -5.27 31.54 -22.34
N SER A 232 -4.16 32.11 -22.81
CA SER A 232 -4.11 33.37 -23.55
C SER A 232 -5.02 33.35 -24.78
N ALA A 233 -6.16 34.03 -24.69
CA ALA A 233 -6.89 34.55 -25.84
C ALA A 233 -6.57 36.05 -25.96
N SER A 234 -5.58 36.39 -26.78
CA SER A 234 -5.48 37.68 -27.47
C SER A 234 -5.62 37.32 -28.95
N GLY A 235 -6.65 37.73 -29.71
CA GLY A 235 -7.16 39.09 -29.87
C GLY A 235 -6.06 39.95 -30.50
N SER A 236 -6.16 40.66 -31.61
CA SER A 236 -7.26 41.06 -32.48
C SER A 236 -6.62 41.97 -33.54
N THR A 237 -7.24 42.07 -34.72
CA THR A 237 -7.32 43.26 -35.60
C THR A 237 -6.10 43.83 -36.36
N ALA A 238 -6.25 43.76 -37.69
CA ALA A 238 -6.36 44.87 -38.65
C ALA A 238 -5.12 45.71 -39.05
N ALA A 239 -4.75 45.56 -40.33
CA ALA A 239 -4.38 46.58 -41.35
C ALA A 239 -4.01 45.78 -42.63
N GLU A 240 -4.16 46.18 -43.88
CA GLU A 240 -4.32 47.50 -44.47
C GLU A 240 -4.73 47.33 -45.95
N SER A 241 -5.47 48.32 -46.43
CA SER A 241 -5.81 48.59 -47.82
C SER A 241 -4.66 49.25 -48.59
N HIS A 242 -4.29 48.73 -49.77
CA HIS A 242 -4.07 49.52 -50.99
C HIS A 242 -3.94 48.63 -52.22
#